data_AF-A0A961DQZ1-F1
#
_entry.id   AF-A0A961DQZ1-F1
#
_cell.length_a   1.000
_cell.length_b   1.000
_cell.length_c   1.000
_cell.angle_alpha   90.00
_cell.angle_beta   90.00
_cell.angle_gamma   90.00
#
_symmetry.space_group_name_H-M   'P 1'
#
loop_
_entity.id
_entity.type
_entity.pdbx_description
1 polymer ?
#
loop_
_entity_poly.entity_id
_entity_poly.type
_entity_poly.pdbx_seq_one_letter_code
_entity_poly.pdbx_strand_id
1 'polypeptide(L)'
;MNAGESGGGEPAGVSDNVVWHASAISREQRFASLGASGAVVWLTGLSGSGKSTVAVEVERRLVLAGRPAVVLDGDNLRHGLNGDLGFSEQDRRENIRRVGEVAALFAEAGVVALVPVISPFRSSRAAVRDRVSGLGLRFVEVFVDTPIALCEQR
;
A
#
# COMPACT_ATOMS: atom_id res chain seq x y z
N MET A 1 36.50 20.72 14.12
CA MET A 1 35.94 19.36 13.99
C MET A 1 34.43 19.48 14.19
N ASN A 2 33.66 19.57 13.11
CA ASN A 2 32.20 19.52 13.17
C ASN A 2 31.75 18.26 12.43
N ALA A 3 31.49 17.21 13.20
CA ALA A 3 30.46 16.22 12.89
C ALA A 3 29.12 16.85 13.31
N GLY A 4 27.99 16.65 12.67
CA GLY A 4 27.62 15.76 11.59
C GLY A 4 26.12 15.94 11.43
N GLU A 5 25.66 16.30 10.24
CA GLU A 5 24.24 16.27 9.90
C GLU A 5 24.05 15.13 8.90
N SER A 6 23.60 13.98 9.42
CA SER A 6 23.29 12.81 8.61
C SER A 6 21.78 12.65 8.49
N GLY A 7 21.28 12.83 7.26
CA GLY A 7 20.26 11.96 6.69
C GLY A 7 18.80 12.29 6.97
N GLY A 8 18.33 13.46 6.52
CA GLY A 8 16.93 13.62 6.17
C GLY A 8 16.66 12.88 4.85
N GLY A 9 15.82 11.84 4.87
CA GLY A 9 15.46 11.09 3.67
C GLY A 9 14.78 12.01 2.65
N GLU A 10 15.30 12.05 1.42
CA GLU A 10 14.72 12.81 0.34
C GLU A 10 13.26 12.38 0.09
N PRO A 11 12.30 13.31 -0.02
CA PRO A 11 10.95 12.98 -0.45
C PRO A 11 10.99 12.45 -1.89
N ALA A 12 10.19 11.43 -2.18
CA ALA A 12 10.11 10.82 -3.51
C ALA A 12 9.84 11.91 -4.58
N GLY A 13 10.77 12.03 -5.54
CA GLY A 13 10.81 13.14 -6.50
C GLY A 13 9.54 13.23 -7.34
N VAL A 14 8.87 14.38 -7.26
CA VAL A 14 7.90 14.80 -8.27
C VAL A 14 8.69 15.17 -9.52
N SER A 15 8.30 14.65 -10.69
CA SER A 15 8.99 14.97 -11.94
C SER A 15 9.03 16.48 -12.18
N ASP A 16 10.18 17.01 -12.59
CA ASP A 16 10.28 18.41 -12.97
C ASP A 16 9.30 18.73 -14.11
N ASN A 17 8.54 19.82 -13.97
CA ASN A 17 7.56 20.32 -14.94
C ASN A 17 6.23 19.57 -15.03
N VAL A 18 5.79 18.88 -13.98
CA VAL A 18 4.40 18.38 -13.89
C VAL A 18 3.56 19.25 -12.97
N VAL A 19 2.33 19.54 -13.40
CA VAL A 19 1.31 20.21 -12.59
C VAL A 19 0.17 19.22 -12.36
N TRP A 20 -0.36 19.19 -11.14
CA TRP A 20 -1.51 18.34 -10.85
C TRP A 20 -2.74 18.85 -11.60
N HIS A 21 -3.31 18.01 -12.46
CA HIS A 21 -4.56 18.31 -13.15
C HIS A 21 -5.74 18.02 -12.24
N ALA A 22 -6.40 19.08 -11.76
CA ALA A 22 -7.57 18.97 -10.90
C ALA A 22 -8.75 18.32 -11.63
N SER A 23 -9.47 17.43 -10.94
CA SER A 23 -10.74 16.87 -11.42
C SER A 23 -11.90 17.83 -11.14
N ALA A 24 -12.94 17.79 -11.98
CA ALA A 24 -14.20 18.51 -11.72
C ALA A 24 -14.99 17.95 -10.52
N ILE A 25 -14.61 16.77 -10.01
CA ILE A 25 -15.25 16.09 -8.89
C ILE A 25 -14.24 15.99 -7.74
N SER A 26 -14.60 16.55 -6.58
CA SER A 26 -13.81 16.40 -5.36
C SER A 26 -13.86 14.96 -4.85
N ARG A 27 -12.88 14.58 -4.03
CA ARG A 27 -12.86 13.27 -3.38
C ARG A 27 -14.10 13.06 -2.51
N GLU A 28 -14.53 14.08 -1.79
CA GLU A 28 -15.68 14.04 -0.89
C GLU A 28 -16.98 13.84 -1.68
N GLN A 29 -17.12 14.52 -2.83
CA GLN A 29 -18.23 14.30 -3.75
C GLN A 29 -18.22 12.87 -4.31
N ARG A 30 -17.03 12.35 -4.68
CA ARG A 30 -16.88 10.96 -5.13
C ARG A 30 -17.30 9.98 -4.05
N PHE A 31 -16.80 10.13 -2.83
CA PHE A 31 -17.13 9.26 -1.70
C PHE A 31 -18.62 9.30 -1.36
N ALA A 32 -19.22 10.49 -1.37
CA ALA A 32 -20.67 10.65 -1.17
C ALA A 32 -21.47 9.91 -2.26
N SER A 33 -21.05 10.01 -3.53
CA SER A 33 -21.73 9.32 -4.64
C SER A 33 -21.65 7.80 -4.55
N LEU A 34 -20.54 7.26 -4.00
CA LEU A 34 -20.35 5.83 -3.78
C LEU A 34 -20.99 5.32 -2.48
N GLY A 35 -21.40 6.21 -1.57
CA GLY A 35 -21.79 5.84 -0.21
C GLY A 35 -20.65 5.21 0.61
N ALA A 36 -19.40 5.39 0.18
CA ALA A 36 -18.23 4.73 0.75
C ALA A 36 -17.00 5.64 0.69
N SER A 37 -16.13 5.49 1.69
CA SER A 37 -14.78 6.08 1.68
C SER A 37 -13.75 4.99 1.46
N GLY A 38 -12.71 5.32 0.69
CA GLY A 38 -11.57 4.44 0.50
C GLY A 38 -10.65 4.43 1.72
N ALA A 39 -9.77 3.43 1.75
CA ALA A 39 -8.74 3.26 2.76
C ALA A 39 -7.64 2.33 2.23
N VAL A 40 -6.44 2.44 2.79
CA VAL A 40 -5.38 1.46 2.59
C VAL A 40 -5.28 0.58 3.83
N VAL A 41 -5.43 -0.72 3.65
CA VAL A 41 -5.20 -1.75 4.68
C VAL A 41 -3.94 -2.51 4.30
N TRP A 42 -2.85 -2.24 5.01
CA TRP A 42 -1.53 -2.76 4.73
C TRP A 42 -1.23 -3.97 5.63
N LEU A 43 -1.25 -5.17 5.08
CA LEU A 43 -0.92 -6.38 5.83
C LEU A 43 0.57 -6.68 5.69
N THR A 44 1.27 -6.75 6.82
CA THR A 44 2.70 -7.06 6.90
C THR A 44 2.91 -8.32 7.75
N GLY A 45 3.99 -9.07 7.48
CA GLY A 45 4.27 -10.35 8.13
C GLY A 45 5.05 -11.31 7.23
N LEU A 46 5.56 -12.39 7.83
CA LEU A 46 6.39 -13.39 7.15
C LEU A 46 5.68 -14.05 5.96
N SER A 47 6.45 -14.56 4.99
CA SER A 47 5.87 -15.50 4.01
C SER A 47 5.21 -16.67 4.74
N GLY A 48 4.10 -17.20 4.24
CA GLY A 48 3.35 -18.27 4.93
C GLY A 48 2.49 -17.83 6.13
N SER A 49 2.55 -16.56 6.58
CA SER A 49 1.76 -16.12 7.74
C SER A 49 0.25 -16.02 7.49
N GLY A 50 -0.19 -16.08 6.23
CA GLY A 50 -1.61 -16.02 5.85
C GLY A 50 -2.12 -14.64 5.41
N LYS A 51 -1.22 -13.69 5.11
CA LYS A 51 -1.59 -12.34 4.64
C LYS A 51 -2.59 -12.35 3.48
N SER A 52 -2.28 -13.07 2.40
CA SER A 52 -3.13 -13.11 1.20
C SER A 52 -4.46 -13.82 1.49
N THR A 53 -4.45 -14.88 2.31
CA THR A 53 -5.68 -15.55 2.77
C THR A 53 -6.61 -14.60 3.52
N VAL A 54 -6.07 -13.81 4.47
CA VAL A 54 -6.84 -12.81 5.21
C VAL A 54 -7.34 -11.72 4.26
N ALA A 55 -6.48 -11.19 3.39
CA ALA A 55 -6.84 -10.13 2.45
C ALA A 55 -8.00 -10.55 1.53
N VAL A 56 -7.94 -11.75 0.94
CA VAL A 56 -9.00 -12.29 0.06
C VAL A 56 -10.33 -12.44 0.81
N GLU A 57 -10.33 -12.96 2.04
CA GLU A 57 -11.58 -13.10 2.80
C GLU A 57 -12.14 -11.75 3.25
N VAL A 58 -11.28 -10.79 3.59
CA VAL A 58 -11.70 -9.42 3.91
C VAL A 58 -12.29 -8.72 2.69
N GLU A 59 -11.65 -8.84 1.52
CA GLU A 59 -12.17 -8.32 0.25
C GLU A 59 -13.56 -8.88 -0.03
N ARG A 60 -13.71 -10.22 0.03
CA ARG A 60 -14.99 -10.90 -0.18
C ARG A 60 -16.08 -10.34 0.73
N ARG A 61 -15.79 -10.17 2.03
CA ARG A 61 -16.77 -9.63 3.01
C ARG A 61 -17.12 -8.18 2.73
N LEU A 62 -16.16 -7.34 2.38
CA LEU A 62 -16.40 -5.93 2.06
C LEU A 62 -17.28 -5.79 0.81
N VAL A 63 -16.92 -6.50 -0.26
CA VAL A 63 -17.64 -6.46 -1.54
C VAL A 63 -19.07 -6.97 -1.37
N LEU A 64 -19.28 -8.08 -0.66
CA LEU A 64 -20.62 -8.61 -0.38
C LEU A 64 -21.46 -7.69 0.52
N ALA A 65 -20.82 -6.82 1.30
CA ALA A 65 -21.48 -5.78 2.07
C ALA A 65 -21.68 -4.47 1.29
N GLY A 66 -21.48 -4.47 -0.03
CA GLY A 66 -21.64 -3.29 -0.89
C GLY A 66 -20.52 -2.27 -0.78
N ARG A 67 -19.37 -2.62 -0.18
CA ARG A 67 -18.21 -1.74 -0.02
C ARG A 67 -17.14 -2.12 -1.04
N PRO A 68 -16.79 -1.25 -2.00
CA PRO A 68 -15.73 -1.54 -2.97
C PRO A 68 -14.40 -1.84 -2.27
N ALA A 69 -13.78 -2.97 -2.61
CA ALA A 69 -12.48 -3.37 -2.11
C ALA A 69 -11.69 -4.07 -3.22
N VAL A 70 -10.35 -4.04 -3.11
CA VAL A 70 -9.45 -4.71 -4.04
C VAL A 70 -8.23 -5.25 -3.32
N VAL A 71 -7.77 -6.46 -3.66
CA VAL A 71 -6.49 -7.00 -3.23
C VAL A 71 -5.37 -6.61 -4.19
N LEU A 72 -4.35 -5.93 -3.66
CA LEU A 72 -3.11 -5.57 -4.35
C LEU A 72 -1.97 -6.47 -3.85
N ASP A 73 -1.99 -7.73 -4.29
CA ASP A 73 -0.96 -8.72 -3.95
C ASP A 73 0.34 -8.43 -4.71
N GLY A 74 1.47 -8.50 -4.00
CA GLY A 74 2.78 -8.18 -4.56
C GLY A 74 3.21 -9.13 -5.68
N ASP A 75 2.82 -10.40 -5.62
CA ASP A 75 3.13 -11.38 -6.65
C ASP A 75 2.25 -11.16 -7.88
N ASN A 76 0.98 -10.82 -7.70
CA ASN A 76 0.09 -10.45 -8.81
C ASN A 76 0.61 -9.21 -9.57
N LEU A 77 1.08 -8.18 -8.85
CA LEU A 77 1.60 -6.96 -9.46
C LEU A 77 2.90 -7.20 -10.25
N ARG A 78 3.68 -8.25 -9.91
CA ARG A 78 4.88 -8.65 -10.67
C ARG A 78 4.58 -9.26 -12.04
N HIS A 79 3.33 -9.61 -12.32
CA HIS A 79 2.91 -9.99 -13.68
C HIS A 79 2.66 -8.78 -14.60
N GLY A 80 2.77 -7.55 -14.09
CA GLY A 80 2.52 -6.32 -14.85
C GLY A 80 3.29 -5.12 -14.30
N LEU A 81 2.63 -4.32 -13.45
CA LEU A 81 3.15 -3.04 -12.90
C LEU A 81 4.59 -3.12 -12.37
N ASN A 82 4.94 -4.24 -11.74
CA ASN A 82 6.23 -4.47 -11.09
C ASN A 82 7.01 -5.62 -11.77
N GLY A 83 6.68 -5.98 -13.02
CA GLY A 83 7.32 -7.08 -13.74
C GLY A 83 8.76 -6.80 -14.16
N ASP A 84 9.18 -5.53 -14.16
CA ASP A 84 10.55 -5.09 -14.35
C ASP A 84 11.42 -5.24 -13.09
N LEU A 85 10.83 -5.47 -11.92
CA LEU A 85 11.55 -5.49 -10.65
C LEU A 85 12.02 -6.90 -10.27
N GLY A 86 13.30 -7.02 -9.93
CA GLY A 86 13.88 -8.23 -9.35
C GLY A 86 13.53 -8.41 -7.87
N PHE A 87 14.44 -9.08 -7.15
CA PHE A 87 14.31 -9.40 -5.72
C PHE A 87 15.43 -8.79 -4.86
N SER A 88 16.24 -7.89 -5.45
CA SER A 88 17.24 -7.11 -4.72
C SER A 88 16.58 -6.24 -3.64
N GLU A 89 17.36 -5.74 -2.68
CA GLU A 89 16.82 -4.83 -1.68
C GLU A 89 16.22 -3.56 -2.30
N GLN A 90 16.89 -3.00 -3.32
CA GLN A 90 16.42 -1.83 -4.04
C GLN A 90 15.10 -2.11 -4.76
N ASP A 91 15.01 -3.24 -5.48
CA ASP A 91 13.77 -3.65 -6.17
C ASP A 91 12.63 -3.88 -5.19
N ARG A 92 12.91 -4.43 -4.00
CA ARG A 92 11.89 -4.62 -2.94
C ARG A 92 11.39 -3.30 -2.40
N ARG A 93 12.28 -2.32 -2.19
CA ARG A 93 11.91 -0.96 -1.75
C ARG A 93 11.06 -0.27 -2.81
N GLU A 94 11.46 -0.35 -4.08
CA GLU A 94 10.72 0.22 -5.21
C GLU A 94 9.36 -0.46 -5.41
N ASN A 95 9.30 -1.78 -5.28
CA ASN A 95 8.04 -2.53 -5.30
C ASN A 95 7.08 -2.01 -4.23
N ILE A 96 7.54 -1.85 -2.98
CA ILE A 96 6.71 -1.30 -1.89
C ILE A 96 6.25 0.13 -2.21
N ARG A 97 7.13 0.97 -2.76
CA ARG A 97 6.80 2.34 -3.15
C ARG A 97 5.71 2.37 -4.23
N ARG A 98 5.85 1.61 -5.32
CA ARG A 98 4.85 1.53 -6.40
C ARG A 98 3.51 1.00 -5.90
N VAL A 99 3.53 -0.06 -5.09
CA VAL A 99 2.31 -0.62 -4.49
C VAL A 99 1.64 0.42 -3.59
N GLY A 100 2.41 1.19 -2.81
CA GLY A 100 1.90 2.27 -1.97
C GLY A 100 1.18 3.37 -2.77
N GLU A 101 1.77 3.82 -3.87
CA GLU A 101 1.13 4.82 -4.75
C GLU A 101 -0.15 4.29 -5.38
N VAL A 102 -0.16 3.04 -5.86
CA VAL A 102 -1.38 2.43 -6.44
C VAL A 102 -2.47 2.23 -5.38
N ALA A 103 -2.10 1.79 -4.17
CA ALA A 103 -3.03 1.68 -3.06
C ALA A 103 -3.65 3.04 -2.70
N ALA A 104 -2.85 4.11 -2.72
CA ALA A 104 -3.35 5.47 -2.52
C ALA A 104 -4.36 5.88 -3.60
N LEU A 105 -4.07 5.61 -4.89
CA LEU A 105 -5.00 5.89 -5.99
C LEU A 105 -6.34 5.16 -5.82
N PHE A 106 -6.34 3.90 -5.42
CA PHE A 106 -7.57 3.15 -5.11
C PHE A 106 -8.33 3.76 -3.93
N ALA A 107 -7.62 4.15 -2.87
CA ALA A 107 -8.23 4.81 -1.72
C ALA A 107 -8.84 6.17 -2.08
N GLU A 108 -8.19 6.98 -2.92
CA GLU A 108 -8.76 8.22 -3.45
C GLU A 108 -9.98 7.99 -4.35
N ALA A 109 -10.04 6.84 -5.03
CA ALA A 109 -11.18 6.43 -5.83
C ALA A 109 -12.37 5.92 -5.00
N GLY A 110 -12.24 5.78 -3.68
CA GLY A 110 -13.29 5.31 -2.78
C GLY A 110 -13.25 3.80 -2.50
N VAL A 111 -12.18 3.12 -2.92
CA VAL A 111 -12.00 1.67 -2.78
C VAL A 111 -11.13 1.37 -1.55
N VAL A 112 -11.45 0.29 -0.83
CA VAL A 112 -10.57 -0.25 0.21
C VAL A 112 -9.48 -1.10 -0.44
N ALA A 113 -8.26 -0.57 -0.52
CA ALA A 113 -7.10 -1.29 -1.02
C ALA A 113 -6.49 -2.18 0.08
N LEU A 114 -6.56 -3.51 -0.11
CA LEU A 114 -5.99 -4.52 0.78
C LEU A 114 -4.64 -4.96 0.21
N VAL A 115 -3.55 -4.73 0.96
CA VAL A 115 -2.19 -4.92 0.44
C VAL A 115 -1.44 -5.99 1.25
N PRO A 116 -1.48 -7.28 0.83
CA PRO A 116 -0.81 -8.38 1.52
C PRO A 116 0.64 -8.57 1.09
N VAL A 117 1.55 -7.66 1.48
CA VAL A 117 2.96 -7.71 1.06
C VAL A 117 3.91 -7.93 2.25
N ILE A 118 4.99 -8.71 2.07
CA ILE A 118 5.96 -9.01 3.14
C ILE A 118 6.48 -7.71 3.79
N SER A 119 6.80 -6.71 2.96
CA SER A 119 7.20 -5.34 3.39
C SER A 119 8.09 -5.31 4.64
N PRO A 120 9.27 -5.96 4.65
CA PRO A 120 10.04 -6.19 5.87
C PRO A 120 10.59 -4.90 6.48
N PHE A 121 10.86 -3.89 5.65
CA PHE A 121 11.46 -2.63 6.08
C PHE A 121 10.43 -1.68 6.70
N ARG A 122 10.59 -1.39 8.00
CA ARG A 122 9.74 -0.43 8.72
C ARG A 122 9.75 0.95 8.05
N SER A 123 10.90 1.41 7.56
CA SER A 123 11.04 2.69 6.86
C SER A 123 10.19 2.75 5.59
N SER A 124 10.14 1.67 4.80
CA SER A 124 9.28 1.62 3.61
C SER A 124 7.79 1.65 3.99
N ARG A 125 7.38 0.95 5.05
CA ARG A 125 5.99 1.01 5.55
C ARG A 125 5.61 2.39 6.08
N ALA A 126 6.53 3.05 6.78
CA ALA A 126 6.35 4.41 7.27
C ALA A 126 6.19 5.40 6.10
N ALA A 127 7.04 5.32 5.06
CA ALA A 127 6.93 6.19 3.89
C ALA A 127 5.57 6.04 3.18
N VAL A 128 5.05 4.81 3.03
CA VAL A 128 3.71 4.59 2.47
C VAL A 128 2.62 5.16 3.38
N ARG A 129 2.73 4.96 4.71
CA ARG A 129 1.80 5.55 5.68
C ARG A 129 1.77 7.07 5.57
N ASP A 130 2.94 7.70 5.53
CA ASP A 130 3.07 9.17 5.46
C ASP A 130 2.50 9.69 4.14
N ARG A 131 2.77 8.99 3.03
CA ARG A 131 2.19 9.31 1.72
C ARG A 131 0.66 9.26 1.74
N VAL A 132 0.07 8.18 2.24
CA VAL A 132 -1.39 7.98 2.30
C VAL A 132 -2.04 8.97 3.28
N SER A 133 -1.44 9.17 4.44
CA SER A 133 -1.96 10.09 5.46
C SER A 133 -1.82 11.55 5.03
N GLY A 134 -0.76 11.90 4.29
CA GLY A 134 -0.56 13.23 3.71
C GLY A 134 -1.60 13.59 2.65
N LEU A 135 -2.21 12.58 2.00
CA LEU A 135 -3.39 12.79 1.17
C LEU A 135 -4.67 12.99 2.01
N GLY A 136 -4.65 12.76 3.32
CA GLY A 136 -5.84 12.75 4.18
C GLY A 136 -6.66 11.45 4.09
N LEU A 137 -6.05 10.37 3.61
CA LEU A 137 -6.68 9.05 3.52
C LEU A 137 -6.34 8.20 4.75
N ARG A 138 -7.19 7.21 5.04
CA ARG A 138 -6.96 6.28 6.15
C ARG A 138 -5.94 5.22 5.76
N PHE A 139 -4.92 5.05 6.59
CA PHE A 139 -3.94 3.96 6.51
C PHE A 139 -4.03 3.08 7.75
N VAL A 140 -4.29 1.78 7.55
CA VAL A 140 -4.39 0.77 8.61
C VAL A 140 -3.32 -0.27 8.40
N GLU A 141 -2.32 -0.33 9.29
CA GLU A 141 -1.30 -1.38 9.26
C GLU A 141 -1.74 -2.56 10.13
N VAL A 142 -1.73 -3.76 9.56
CA VAL A 142 -2.12 -5.01 10.22
C VAL A 142 -0.93 -5.95 10.21
N PHE A 143 -0.42 -6.28 11.39
CA PHE A 143 0.64 -7.28 11.53
C PHE A 143 0.01 -8.67 11.62
N VAL A 144 0.22 -9.48 10.58
CA VAL A 144 -0.17 -10.90 10.56
C VAL A 144 0.95 -11.70 11.20
N ASP A 145 0.90 -11.74 12.53
CA ASP A 145 1.91 -12.35 13.38
C ASP A 145 1.73 -13.86 13.46
N THR A 146 2.65 -14.60 12.84
CA THR A 146 2.68 -16.06 12.88
C THR A 146 4.12 -16.49 13.11
N PRO A 147 4.40 -17.35 14.10
CA PRO A 147 5.74 -17.84 14.37
C PRO A 147 6.40 -18.45 13.12
N ILE A 148 7.70 -18.20 12.93
CA ILE A 148 8.46 -18.68 11.76
C ILE A 148 8.34 -20.19 11.57
N ALA A 149 8.39 -20.97 12.66
CA ALA A 149 8.28 -22.42 12.62
C ALA A 149 6.94 -22.91 12.05
N LEU A 150 5.85 -22.13 12.17
CA LEU A 150 4.56 -22.45 11.57
C LEU A 150 4.45 -21.93 10.13
N CYS A 151 5.13 -20.83 9.81
CA CYS A 151 5.23 -20.31 8.45
C CYS A 151 5.98 -21.27 7.53
N GLU A 152 7.06 -21.90 8.01
CA GLU A 152 7.87 -22.87 7.25
C GLU A 152 7.17 -24.21 7.00
N GLN A 153 6.09 -24.52 7.75
CA GLN A 153 5.28 -25.73 7.55
C GLN A 153 4.20 -25.58 6.48
N ARG A 154 4.05 -24.38 5.89
CA ARG A 154 3.01 -24.04 4.91
C ARG A 154 3.64 -23.76 3.55
#